data_AF-A0A4Y2N2U2-F1
#
_entry.id   AF-A0A4Y2N2U2-F1
#
_cell.length_a   1.000
_cell.length_b   1.000
_cell.length_c   1.000
_cell.angle_alpha   90.00
_cell.angle_beta   90.00
_cell.angle_gamma   90.00
#
_symmetry.space_group_name_H-M   'P 1'
#
loop_
_entity.id
_entity.type
_entity.pdbx_description
1 polymer ?
#
loop_
_entity_poly.entity_id
_entity_poly.type
_entity_poly.pdbx_seq_one_letter_code
_entity_poly.pdbx_strand_id
1 'polypeptide(L)'
;MENAVAIPTWNILKKEDLKNVLGLHSCNIIPTEFQKRGLPHSHILLTLDSCSKIRNKDDIDNSVCADLPNQSVNPRLFKIVSKCLIHGPCGRVNPNSPCMRKGTCSKNFPKALNEATEENVNGYPIYQRRARESVKVGKHEIDKRWIVPYNPWLIKKIQRPYKC
;
A
#
# COMPACT_ATOMS: atom_id res chain seq x y z
N MET A 1 30.94 -16.10 -1.91
CA MET A 1 29.75 -15.94 -2.78
C MET A 1 28.62 -16.67 -2.09
N GLU A 2 27.75 -15.92 -1.39
CA GLU A 2 26.63 -16.53 -0.68
C GLU A 2 25.51 -16.86 -1.67
N ASN A 3 25.14 -18.13 -1.69
CA ASN A 3 24.02 -18.66 -2.47
C ASN A 3 22.72 -18.09 -1.90
N ALA A 4 22.29 -16.95 -2.41
CA ALA A 4 20.95 -16.45 -2.18
C ALA A 4 19.95 -17.37 -2.89
N VAL A 5 19.34 -18.29 -2.13
CA VAL A 5 18.16 -19.03 -2.58
C VAL A 5 17.05 -18.01 -2.80
N ALA A 6 16.78 -17.68 -4.06
CA ALA A 6 15.62 -16.91 -4.45
C ALA A 6 14.38 -17.78 -4.17
N ILE A 7 13.83 -17.72 -2.94
CA ILE A 7 12.52 -18.32 -2.66
C ILE A 7 11.55 -17.59 -3.59
N PRO A 8 10.95 -18.29 -4.57
CA PRO A 8 10.13 -17.63 -5.57
C PRO A 8 8.90 -17.03 -4.89
N THR A 9 8.47 -15.85 -5.36
CA THR A 9 7.46 -15.01 -4.71
C THR A 9 6.11 -15.69 -4.48
N TRP A 10 5.83 -16.79 -5.18
CA TRP A 10 4.63 -17.62 -4.99
C TRP A 10 4.59 -18.37 -3.64
N ASN A 11 5.68 -18.42 -2.88
CA ASN A 11 5.73 -19.06 -1.56
C ASN A 11 5.56 -18.10 -0.37
N ILE A 12 5.40 -16.79 -0.62
CA ILE A 12 5.38 -15.78 0.47
C ILE A 12 3.98 -15.64 1.08
N LEU A 13 2.94 -15.78 0.27
CA LEU A 13 1.54 -15.72 0.70
C LEU A 13 0.86 -17.04 0.38
N LYS A 14 0.42 -17.75 1.41
CA LYS A 14 -0.45 -18.92 1.24
C LYS A 14 -1.91 -18.47 1.26
N LYS A 15 -2.82 -19.28 0.72
CA LYS A 15 -4.27 -18.98 0.76
C LYS A 15 -4.76 -18.79 2.21
N GLU A 16 -4.18 -19.56 3.14
CA GLU A 16 -4.50 -19.51 4.57
C GLU A 16 -4.03 -18.20 5.23
N ASP A 17 -2.92 -17.62 4.76
CA ASP A 17 -2.39 -16.34 5.27
C ASP A 17 -3.41 -15.21 5.06
N LEU A 18 -4.11 -15.23 3.93
CA LEU A 18 -5.11 -14.22 3.58
C LEU A 18 -6.41 -14.38 4.38
N LYS A 19 -6.71 -15.61 4.85
CA LYS A 19 -7.96 -15.90 5.57
C LYS A 19 -8.03 -15.16 6.92
N ASN A 20 -6.88 -15.06 7.60
CA ASN A 20 -6.79 -14.40 8.91
C ASN A 20 -6.87 -12.87 8.82
N VAL A 21 -6.79 -12.29 7.61
CA VAL A 21 -6.67 -10.84 7.40
C VAL A 21 -7.89 -10.29 6.67
N LEU A 22 -8.40 -11.06 5.71
CA LEU A 22 -9.49 -10.65 4.82
C LEU A 22 -10.73 -11.53 4.98
N GLY A 23 -10.72 -12.45 5.95
CA GLY A 23 -11.82 -13.36 6.24
C GLY A 23 -11.97 -14.52 5.25
N LEU A 24 -13.15 -15.11 5.22
CA LEU A 24 -13.48 -16.20 4.30
C LEU A 24 -13.49 -15.67 2.86
N HIS A 25 -12.80 -16.36 1.96
CA HIS A 25 -12.68 -15.92 0.58
C HIS A 25 -12.37 -17.08 -0.36
N SER A 26 -12.82 -16.94 -1.61
CA SER A 26 -12.34 -17.69 -2.76
C SER A 26 -11.20 -16.89 -3.39
N CYS A 27 -9.98 -17.42 -3.27
CA CYS A 27 -8.77 -16.80 -3.81
C CYS A 27 -8.52 -17.34 -5.22
N ASN A 28 -8.51 -16.46 -6.22
CA ASN A 28 -7.94 -16.75 -7.53
C ASN A 28 -6.67 -15.91 -7.66
N ILE A 29 -5.53 -16.49 -7.30
CA ILE A 29 -4.23 -15.86 -7.58
C ILE A 29 -4.07 -15.93 -9.10
N ILE A 30 -4.08 -14.78 -9.77
CA ILE A 30 -3.75 -14.69 -11.19
C ILE A 30 -2.27 -14.31 -11.28
N PRO A 31 -1.36 -15.28 -11.51
CA PRO A 31 0.04 -14.96 -11.70
C PRO A 31 0.19 -14.18 -13.02
N THR A 32 0.64 -12.93 -12.93
CA THR A 32 1.12 -12.10 -14.05
C THR A 32 1.85 -10.93 -13.38
N GLU A 33 3.05 -10.49 -13.75
CA GLU A 33 3.94 -10.73 -14.90
C GLU A 33 5.32 -10.17 -14.47
N PHE A 34 6.42 -10.62 -15.09
CA PHE A 34 7.72 -9.97 -14.92
C PHE A 34 7.64 -8.54 -15.46
N GLN A 35 7.57 -7.52 -14.58
CA GLN A 35 7.76 -6.15 -15.03
C GLN A 35 9.18 -6.01 -15.59
N LYS A 36 9.34 -5.18 -16.65
CA LYS A 36 10.60 -4.87 -17.37
C LYS A 36 11.75 -4.29 -16.50
N ARG A 37 11.67 -4.40 -15.18
CA ARG A 37 12.60 -3.86 -14.18
C ARG A 37 13.13 -4.91 -13.19
N GLY A 38 12.91 -6.20 -13.47
CA GLY A 38 13.54 -7.31 -12.73
C GLY A 38 13.01 -7.55 -11.32
N LEU A 39 11.97 -6.82 -10.89
CA LEU A 39 11.31 -7.06 -9.60
C LEU A 39 10.05 -7.91 -9.81
N PRO A 40 9.84 -8.95 -8.97
CA PRO A 40 8.65 -9.76 -9.05
C PRO A 40 7.43 -8.93 -8.64
N HIS A 41 6.45 -8.87 -9.53
CA HIS A 41 5.16 -8.21 -9.34
C HIS A 41 4.05 -9.23 -9.52
N SER A 42 2.96 -9.10 -8.75
CA SER A 42 1.82 -10.01 -8.82
C SER A 42 0.54 -9.24 -8.54
N HIS A 43 -0.50 -9.54 -9.33
CA HIS A 43 -1.86 -9.14 -9.04
C HIS A 43 -2.59 -10.29 -8.32
N ILE A 44 -3.19 -10.00 -7.16
CA ILE A 44 -3.97 -10.97 -6.39
C ILE A 44 -5.42 -10.50 -6.42
N LEU A 45 -6.31 -11.28 -7.04
CA LEU A 45 -7.75 -11.03 -7.03
C LEU A 45 -8.41 -11.94 -6.00
N LEU A 46 -9.20 -11.35 -5.11
CA LEU A 46 -9.87 -12.05 -4.03
C LEU A 46 -11.38 -11.84 -4.13
N THR A 47 -12.13 -12.93 -4.15
CA THR A 47 -13.59 -12.89 -4.02
C THR A 47 -13.92 -13.22 -2.57
N LEU A 48 -14.31 -12.21 -1.79
CA LEU A 48 -14.65 -12.39 -0.38
C LEU A 48 -16.01 -13.05 -0.25
N ASP A 49 -16.14 -13.96 0.72
CA ASP A 49 -17.43 -14.53 1.11
C ASP A 49 -18.37 -13.43 1.60
N SER A 50 -19.68 -13.67 1.50
CA SER A 50 -20.72 -12.77 1.99
C SER A 50 -20.46 -12.21 3.39
N CYS A 51 -20.01 -13.03 4.34
CA CYS A 51 -19.73 -12.65 5.73
C CYS A 51 -18.43 -11.86 5.91
N SER A 52 -17.57 -11.82 4.89
CA SER A 52 -16.27 -11.13 4.92
C SER A 52 -16.19 -9.98 3.92
N LYS A 53 -17.28 -9.65 3.24
CA LYS A 53 -17.34 -8.50 2.34
C LYS A 53 -17.08 -7.21 3.13
N ILE A 54 -16.19 -6.40 2.60
CA ILE A 54 -15.98 -5.01 3.04
C ILE A 54 -17.20 -4.21 2.58
N ARG A 55 -18.02 -3.74 3.51
CA ARG A 55 -19.30 -3.07 3.21
C ARG A 55 -19.35 -1.64 3.71
N ASN A 56 -18.69 -1.36 4.82
CA ASN A 56 -18.74 -0.06 5.46
C ASN A 56 -17.33 0.52 5.68
N LYS A 57 -17.28 1.79 6.10
CA LYS A 57 -16.03 2.48 6.43
C LYS A 57 -15.14 1.75 7.46
N ASP A 58 -15.73 1.07 8.44
CA ASP A 58 -14.96 0.40 9.50
C ASP A 58 -14.27 -0.85 8.94
N ASP A 59 -14.95 -1.60 8.07
CA ASP A 59 -14.35 -2.73 7.33
C ASP A 59 -13.18 -2.26 6.45
N ILE A 60 -13.33 -1.09 5.81
CA ILE A 60 -12.28 -0.48 4.99
C ILE A 60 -11.08 -0.11 5.87
N ASP A 61 -11.31 0.59 6.98
CA ASP A 61 -10.25 1.05 7.89
C ASP A 61 -9.51 -0.13 8.55
N ASN A 62 -10.22 -1.23 8.80
CA ASN A 62 -9.62 -2.48 9.28
C ASN A 62 -8.74 -3.17 8.21
N SER A 63 -9.07 -2.98 6.94
CA SER A 63 -8.42 -3.66 5.81
C SER A 63 -7.30 -2.85 5.16
N VAL A 64 -7.44 -1.52 5.10
CA VAL A 64 -6.58 -0.61 4.36
C VAL A 64 -6.29 0.63 5.19
N CYS A 65 -5.02 0.97 5.29
CA CYS A 65 -4.53 2.17 5.95
C CYS A 65 -3.88 3.09 4.91
N ALA A 66 -4.10 4.39 5.04
CA ALA A 66 -3.46 5.42 4.22
C ALA A 66 -2.71 6.45 5.08
N ASP A 67 -2.31 6.04 6.29
CA ASP A 67 -1.62 6.86 7.27
C ASP A 67 -0.15 6.42 7.46
N LEU A 68 0.67 7.29 8.04
CA LEU A 68 2.02 6.95 8.47
C LEU A 68 1.96 6.32 9.88
N PRO A 69 2.45 5.08 10.07
CA PRO A 69 2.46 4.42 11.37
C PRO A 69 3.21 5.22 12.43
N ASN A 70 2.85 5.07 13.71
CA ASN A 70 3.66 5.62 14.79
C ASN A 70 4.97 4.82 14.93
N GLN A 71 6.11 5.51 14.87
CA GLN A 71 7.44 4.88 14.95
C GLN A 71 7.70 4.16 16.28
N SER A 72 7.22 4.69 17.40
CA SER A 72 7.39 4.09 18.73
C SER A 72 6.51 2.86 18.93
N VAL A 73 5.32 2.84 18.33
CA VAL A 73 4.37 1.72 18.45
C VAL A 73 4.69 0.59 17.46
N ASN A 74 5.04 0.93 16.22
CA ASN A 74 5.35 -0.06 15.19
C ASN A 74 6.54 0.38 14.32
N PRO A 75 7.78 0.31 14.84
CA PRO A 75 8.97 0.78 14.16
C PRO A 75 9.22 0.04 12.85
N ARG A 76 8.88 -1.27 12.81
CA ARG A 76 8.99 -2.08 11.59
C ARG A 76 8.08 -1.53 10.51
N LEU A 77 6.77 -1.43 10.76
CA LEU A 77 5.82 -0.93 9.76
C LEU A 77 6.12 0.51 9.35
N PHE A 78 6.53 1.36 10.29
CA PHE A 78 6.96 2.73 9.98
C PHE A 78 8.11 2.74 8.96
N LYS A 79 9.17 1.96 9.19
CA LYS A 79 10.32 1.85 8.27
C LYS A 79 9.91 1.35 6.88
N ILE A 80 8.96 0.43 6.82
CA ILE A 80 8.39 -0.10 5.57
C ILE A 80 7.66 1.00 4.80
N VAL A 81 6.70 1.66 5.47
CA VAL A 81 5.82 2.65 4.86
C VAL A 81 6.61 3.86 4.39
N SER A 82 7.46 4.40 5.27
CA SER A 82 8.32 5.55 4.94
C SER A 82 9.26 5.28 3.77
N LYS A 83 9.70 4.04 3.58
CA LYS A 83 10.67 3.72 2.52
C LYS A 83 10.02 3.35 1.19
N CYS A 84 8.95 2.56 1.21
CA CYS A 84 8.44 1.92 0.01
C CYS A 84 6.98 2.32 -0.33
N LEU A 85 6.24 2.97 0.58
CA LEU A 85 4.82 3.32 0.40
C LEU A 85 4.54 4.83 0.45
N ILE A 86 5.57 5.65 0.29
CA ILE A 86 5.43 7.08 0.04
C ILE A 86 5.52 7.32 -1.47
N HIS A 87 4.52 8.00 -2.02
CA HIS A 87 4.60 8.49 -3.37
C HIS A 87 5.73 9.52 -3.47
N GLY A 88 6.66 9.30 -4.40
CA GLY A 88 7.76 10.22 -4.63
C GLY A 88 7.24 11.62 -5.03
N PRO A 89 8.01 12.69 -4.78
CA PRO A 89 7.65 14.04 -5.19
C PRO A 89 7.28 14.08 -6.67
N CYS A 90 6.18 14.75 -6.98
CA CYS A 90 5.70 14.97 -8.34
C CYS A 90 4.93 16.30 -8.41
N GLY A 91 4.28 16.57 -9.53
CA GLY A 91 3.60 17.86 -9.74
C GLY A 91 4.62 18.97 -9.96
N ARG A 92 4.38 20.13 -9.35
CA ARG A 92 5.28 21.29 -9.46
C ARG A 92 6.67 21.02 -8.87
N VAL A 93 6.75 20.18 -7.85
CA VAL A 93 8.02 19.84 -7.16
C VAL A 93 8.92 18.99 -8.06
N ASN A 94 8.32 18.10 -8.86
CA ASN A 94 9.06 17.29 -9.83
C ASN A 94 8.19 16.99 -11.07
N PRO A 95 8.20 17.88 -12.07
CA PRO A 95 7.41 17.71 -13.30
C PRO A 95 7.84 16.51 -14.15
N ASN A 96 9.08 16.04 -13.96
CA ASN A 96 9.67 14.94 -14.72
C ASN A 96 9.40 13.56 -14.10
N SER A 97 8.67 13.50 -12.98
CA SER A 97 8.32 12.23 -12.34
C SER A 97 7.57 11.29 -13.30
N PRO A 98 7.84 9.97 -13.33
CA PRO A 98 7.22 9.05 -14.28
C PRO A 98 5.69 9.00 -14.23
N CYS A 99 5.09 9.37 -13.09
CA CYS A 99 3.66 9.47 -12.90
C CYS A 99 3.02 10.69 -13.58
N MET A 100 3.79 11.69 -14.01
CA MET A 100 3.28 12.92 -14.60
C MET A 100 2.74 12.67 -16.00
N ARG A 101 1.52 13.15 -16.26
CA ARG A 101 0.83 13.12 -17.55
C ARG A 101 0.10 14.45 -17.74
N LYS A 102 0.35 15.13 -18.87
CA LYS A 102 -0.28 16.42 -19.20
C LYS A 102 -0.24 17.44 -18.03
N GLY A 103 0.90 17.57 -17.37
CA GLY A 103 1.09 18.51 -16.25
C GLY A 103 0.48 18.09 -14.90
N THR A 104 -0.17 16.93 -14.81
CA THR A 104 -0.78 16.43 -13.57
C THR A 104 -0.25 15.05 -13.20
N CYS A 105 -0.28 14.70 -11.91
CA CYS A 105 0.05 13.34 -11.49
C CYS A 105 -1.09 12.39 -11.90
N SER A 106 -0.80 11.38 -12.73
CA SER A 106 -1.80 10.37 -13.16
C SER A 106 -2.39 9.53 -12.02
N LYS A 107 -1.83 9.63 -10.81
CA LYS A 107 -2.33 8.98 -9.59
C LYS A 107 -2.99 9.96 -8.63
N ASN A 108 -3.15 11.22 -9.02
CA ASN A 108 -3.77 12.31 -8.26
C ASN A 108 -3.11 12.52 -6.89
N PHE A 109 -1.78 12.60 -6.86
CA PHE A 109 -1.02 13.01 -5.68
C PHE A 109 -0.63 14.51 -5.77
N PRO A 110 -0.55 15.21 -4.63
CA PRO A 110 -0.91 14.76 -3.28
C PRO A 110 -2.43 14.54 -3.12
N LYS A 111 -2.85 13.58 -2.28
CA LYS A 111 -4.25 13.34 -1.96
C LYS A 111 -4.81 14.44 -1.04
N ALA A 112 -6.13 14.60 -0.99
CA ALA A 112 -6.75 15.45 0.03
C ALA A 112 -6.55 14.83 1.43
N LEU A 113 -6.47 15.66 2.46
CA LEU A 113 -6.60 15.21 3.84
C LEU A 113 -8.06 14.87 4.11
N ASN A 114 -8.31 13.89 4.97
CA ASN A 114 -9.65 13.51 5.36
C ASN A 114 -9.69 13.02 6.82
N GLU A 115 -10.66 13.48 7.61
CA GLU A 115 -10.73 13.12 9.03
C GLU A 115 -11.31 11.72 9.26
N ALA A 116 -12.12 11.21 8.32
CA ALA A 116 -12.70 9.88 8.36
C ALA A 116 -12.70 9.23 6.98
N THR A 117 -12.81 7.90 6.90
CA THR A 117 -12.99 7.22 5.63
C THR A 117 -14.43 7.42 5.15
N GLU A 118 -14.58 7.74 3.86
CA GLU A 118 -15.87 7.85 3.20
C GLU A 118 -16.08 6.71 2.22
N GLU A 119 -17.28 6.14 2.26
CA GLU A 119 -17.77 5.17 1.30
C GLU A 119 -18.03 5.89 -0.03
N ASN A 120 -17.37 5.47 -1.12
CA ASN A 120 -17.45 6.19 -2.39
C ASN A 120 -18.50 5.55 -3.32
N VAL A 121 -19.37 6.40 -3.86
CA VAL A 121 -20.41 6.07 -4.85
C VAL A 121 -19.82 5.65 -6.21
N ASN A 122 -18.57 6.05 -6.51
CA ASN A 122 -17.86 5.77 -7.78
C ASN A 122 -16.86 4.60 -7.69
N GLY A 123 -16.98 3.72 -6.70
CA GLY A 123 -16.28 2.43 -6.67
C GLY A 123 -14.94 2.36 -5.93
N TYR A 124 -14.43 3.45 -5.35
CA TYR A 124 -13.19 3.42 -4.54
C TYR A 124 -13.26 4.33 -3.30
N PRO A 125 -13.08 3.82 -2.07
CA PRO A 125 -13.24 4.64 -0.87
C PRO A 125 -12.25 5.81 -0.80
N ILE A 126 -12.68 6.89 -0.16
CA ILE A 126 -11.81 8.02 0.18
C ILE A 126 -11.28 7.77 1.59
N TYR A 127 -10.01 7.36 1.67
CA TYR A 127 -9.40 6.97 2.95
C TYR A 127 -9.17 8.15 3.89
N GLN A 128 -9.31 7.88 5.20
CA GLN A 128 -8.87 8.76 6.27
C GLN A 128 -7.38 9.09 6.14
N ARG A 129 -7.08 10.40 6.22
CA ARG A 129 -5.74 11.02 6.20
C ARG A 129 -5.77 12.25 7.11
N ARG A 130 -5.78 12.04 8.44
CA ARG A 130 -5.94 13.13 9.43
C ARG A 130 -4.76 14.10 9.41
N ALA A 131 -5.05 15.40 9.39
CA ALA A 131 -4.01 16.42 9.45
C ALA A 131 -3.22 16.30 10.75
N ARG A 132 -1.97 15.81 10.67
CA ARG A 132 -0.98 15.82 11.76
C ARG A 132 0.33 16.36 11.22
N GLU A 133 1.30 16.54 12.10
CA GLU A 133 2.65 16.97 11.75
C GLU A 133 3.23 16.11 10.62
N SER A 134 3.89 16.78 9.69
CA SER A 134 4.71 16.19 8.64
C SER A 134 5.88 15.43 9.26
N VAL A 135 6.34 14.39 8.58
CA VAL A 135 7.54 13.65 8.98
C VAL A 135 8.60 13.80 7.91
N LYS A 136 9.85 14.03 8.34
CA LYS A 136 11.00 14.02 7.43
C LYS A 136 11.28 12.60 6.99
N VAL A 137 11.19 12.36 5.69
CA VAL A 137 11.58 11.09 5.06
C VAL A 137 12.70 11.39 4.08
N GLY A 138 13.93 11.06 4.47
CA GLY A 138 15.13 11.47 3.75
C GLY A 138 15.26 13.00 3.74
N LYS A 139 15.31 13.60 2.55
CA LYS A 139 15.43 15.06 2.36
C LYS A 139 14.09 15.80 2.22
N HIS A 140 12.97 15.10 2.21
CA HIS A 140 11.66 15.70 1.96
C HIS A 140 10.81 15.67 3.22
N GLU A 141 10.07 16.75 3.42
CA GLU A 141 9.01 16.82 4.41
C GLU A 141 7.75 16.25 3.79
N ILE A 142 7.32 15.11 4.31
CA ILE A 142 6.20 14.35 3.76
C ILE A 142 5.08 14.31 4.79
N ASP A 143 3.92 14.79 4.38
CA ASP A 143 2.67 14.57 5.11
C ASP A 143 1.91 13.37 4.53
N LYS A 144 0.80 13.03 5.19
CA LYS A 144 -0.01 11.87 4.87
C LYS A 144 -0.65 11.90 3.49
N ARG A 145 -0.67 13.05 2.79
CA ARG A 145 -1.24 13.15 1.45
C ARG A 145 -0.46 12.35 0.41
N TRP A 146 0.78 12.00 0.73
CA TRP A 146 1.69 11.25 -0.15
C TRP A 146 1.70 9.75 0.14
N ILE A 147 1.03 9.29 1.20
CA ILE A 147 1.03 7.87 1.57
C ILE A 147 0.17 7.08 0.58
N VAL A 148 0.73 6.04 -0.01
CA VAL A 148 0.01 5.08 -0.84
C VAL A 148 -0.77 4.13 0.09
N PRO A 149 -2.09 3.94 -0.09
CA PRO A 149 -2.86 3.04 0.74
C PRO A 149 -2.30 1.61 0.75
N TYR A 150 -2.27 0.97 1.91
CA TYR A 150 -1.69 -0.35 2.11
C TYR A 150 -2.46 -1.15 3.15
N ASN A 151 -2.39 -2.48 3.10
CA ASN A 151 -2.81 -3.34 4.20
C ASN A 151 -1.64 -3.54 5.17
N PRO A 152 -1.74 -3.12 6.46
CA PRO A 152 -0.64 -3.20 7.42
C PRO A 152 -0.10 -4.60 7.64
N TRP A 153 -0.97 -5.62 7.59
CA TRP A 153 -0.56 -7.01 7.79
C TRP A 153 0.18 -7.55 6.56
N LEU A 154 -0.40 -7.37 5.37
CA LEU A 154 0.17 -7.89 4.12
C LEU A 154 1.57 -7.31 3.87
N ILE A 155 1.76 -6.01 4.07
CA ILE A 155 3.07 -5.41 3.82
C ILE A 155 4.14 -5.92 4.80
N LYS A 156 3.79 -6.16 6.08
CA LYS A 156 4.71 -6.78 7.05
C LYS A 156 5.06 -8.21 6.68
N LYS A 157 4.09 -8.97 6.15
CA LYS A 157 4.26 -10.38 5.76
C LYS A 157 5.11 -10.52 4.51
N ILE A 158 4.83 -9.72 3.48
CA ILE A 158 5.47 -9.83 2.16
C ILE A 158 6.87 -9.20 2.16
N GLN A 159 7.11 -8.22 3.04
CA GLN A 159 8.41 -7.57 3.07
C GLN A 159 9.52 -8.49 3.57
N ARG A 160 10.35 -8.88 2.63
CA ARG A 160 11.63 -9.55 2.85
C ARG A 160 12.70 -8.51 3.24
N PRO A 161 13.82 -8.93 3.85
CA PRO A 161 14.97 -8.06 4.14
C PRO A 161 15.67 -7.47 2.90
N TYR A 162 15.15 -7.65 1.69
CA TYR A 162 15.72 -7.04 0.51
C TYR A 162 15.47 -5.53 0.51
N LYS A 163 16.56 -4.81 0.22
CA LYS A 163 16.61 -3.36 0.08
C LYS A 163 15.61 -2.91 -1.00
N CYS A 164 14.50 -2.29 -0.59
CA CYS A 164 14.17 -0.98 -1.17
C CYS A 164 15.40 -0.06 -0.93
#